data_AF-A0A1M6A2J6-F1
#
_entry.id   AF-A0A1M6A2J6-F1
#
_cell.length_a   1.000
_cell.length_b   1.000
_cell.length_c   1.000
_cell.angle_alpha   90.00
_cell.angle_beta   90.00
_cell.angle_gamma   90.00
#
_symmetry.space_group_name_H-M   'P 1'
#
loop_
_entity.id
_entity.type
_entity.pdbx_description
1 polymer ?
#
loop_
_entity_poly.entity_id
_entity_poly.type
_entity_poly.pdbx_seq_one_letter_code
_entity_poly.pdbx_strand_id
1 'polypeptide(L)'
;MKKILMMLVLAFAMAGYAQEGSIKPKFQAFSGALLKLKPAEHGYHKFSLKVEAAPWAFQAIGEVRAPNGDPELLINALFDGDVYAVLAYVDQTATGTDNKEYNVGLFEMMLYFEEEATSIRNLKFKLLPPANDDWAQGILKDALSSGSLLGDIWHGKYDNAITKASANPMDKQKLKSMQKKSKSNAEETMGADDSRRSRMKAKADDDEDEAPVVKKKKKKKSYDEDEDDDDVPKKKKKKKKKSVEEDECDDPSLSVKEKRRCRMNKR
;
A
#
# COMPACT_ATOMS: atom_id res chain seq x y z
N MET A 1 -54.36 2.20 24.40
CA MET A 1 -52.94 1.89 24.74
C MET A 1 -52.38 0.71 23.95
N LYS A 2 -52.75 -0.57 24.19
CA LYS A 2 -52.09 -1.76 23.57
C LYS A 2 -51.74 -1.63 22.06
N LYS A 3 -52.65 -1.15 21.19
CA LYS A 3 -52.38 -0.97 19.75
C LYS A 3 -51.23 0.01 19.43
N ILE A 4 -51.05 1.07 20.23
CA ILE A 4 -49.99 2.07 20.04
C ILE A 4 -48.62 1.47 20.41
N LEU A 5 -48.56 0.73 21.53
CA LEU A 5 -47.35 0.02 21.94
C LEU A 5 -46.92 -1.00 20.87
N MET A 6 -47.89 -1.71 20.27
CA MET A 6 -47.63 -2.71 19.24
C MET A 6 -47.13 -2.08 17.92
N MET A 7 -47.66 -0.91 17.53
CA MET A 7 -47.10 -0.14 16.40
C MET A 7 -45.70 0.39 16.67
N LEU A 8 -45.41 0.85 17.90
CA LEU A 8 -44.06 1.29 18.30
C LEU A 8 -43.04 0.14 18.21
N VAL A 9 -43.39 -1.04 18.74
CA VAL A 9 -42.53 -2.24 18.62
C VAL A 9 -42.32 -2.63 17.15
N LEU A 10 -43.36 -2.56 16.31
CA LEU A 10 -43.23 -2.86 14.87
C LEU A 10 -42.33 -1.83 14.15
N ALA A 11 -42.44 -0.55 14.49
CA ALA A 11 -41.59 0.51 13.94
C ALA A 11 -40.12 0.36 14.34
N PHE A 12 -39.84 0.03 15.62
CA PHE A 12 -38.48 -0.27 16.07
C PHE A 12 -37.91 -1.53 15.41
N ALA A 13 -38.71 -2.58 15.22
CA ALA A 13 -38.28 -3.78 14.49
C ALA A 13 -37.92 -3.45 13.03
N MET A 14 -38.77 -2.71 12.31
CA MET A 14 -38.49 -2.32 10.92
C MET A 14 -37.31 -1.35 10.80
N ALA A 15 -37.06 -0.50 11.80
CA ALA A 15 -35.87 0.34 11.85
C ALA A 15 -34.57 -0.47 12.02
N GLY A 16 -34.60 -1.57 12.80
CA GLY A 16 -33.47 -2.50 12.93
C GLY A 16 -33.12 -3.17 11.60
N TYR A 17 -34.09 -3.84 10.97
CA TYR A 17 -33.89 -4.52 9.68
C TYR A 17 -33.48 -3.56 8.54
N ALA A 18 -33.84 -2.28 8.62
CA ALA A 18 -33.39 -1.28 7.65
C ALA A 18 -31.88 -0.96 7.74
N GLN A 19 -31.26 -1.11 8.91
CA GLN A 19 -29.83 -0.84 9.09
C GLN A 19 -28.95 -1.99 8.60
N GLU A 20 -29.36 -3.25 8.78
CA GLU A 20 -28.63 -4.45 8.33
C GLU A 20 -28.36 -4.48 6.80
N GLY A 21 -29.17 -3.78 6.00
CA GLY A 21 -28.99 -3.68 4.55
C GLY A 21 -28.06 -2.54 4.08
N SER A 22 -27.65 -1.64 4.97
CA SER A 22 -27.05 -0.35 4.58
C SER A 22 -25.53 -0.40 4.33
N ILE A 23 -24.79 -1.16 5.15
CA ILE A 23 -23.32 -1.21 5.10
C ILE A 23 -22.89 -2.37 4.18
N LYS A 24 -22.34 -2.05 3.01
CA LYS A 24 -21.75 -3.03 2.09
C LYS A 24 -20.22 -3.00 2.19
N PRO A 25 -19.56 -4.05 2.73
CA PRO A 25 -18.11 -4.11 2.73
C PRO A 25 -17.57 -4.31 1.31
N LYS A 26 -16.45 -3.65 1.03
CA LYS A 26 -15.57 -3.91 -0.12
C LYS A 26 -14.30 -4.60 0.37
N PHE A 27 -13.65 -5.32 -0.54
CA PHE A 27 -12.46 -6.12 -0.24
C PHE A 27 -11.31 -5.72 -1.15
N GLN A 28 -10.09 -5.67 -0.60
CA GLN A 28 -8.86 -5.37 -1.34
C GLN A 28 -7.71 -6.23 -0.81
N ALA A 29 -7.12 -7.06 -1.67
CA ALA A 29 -5.96 -7.85 -1.30
C ALA A 29 -4.64 -7.09 -1.48
N PHE A 30 -3.67 -7.44 -0.63
CA PHE A 30 -2.31 -6.94 -0.58
C PHE A 30 -1.35 -8.13 -0.48
N SER A 31 -0.28 -8.12 -1.26
CA SER A 31 0.73 -9.19 -1.26
C SER A 31 1.47 -9.23 0.08
N GLY A 32 1.81 -10.43 0.56
CA GLY A 32 2.68 -10.66 1.71
C GLY A 32 4.01 -9.91 1.61
N ALA A 33 4.48 -9.55 0.42
CA ALA A 33 5.65 -8.67 0.26
C ALA A 33 5.51 -7.31 0.99
N LEU A 34 4.30 -6.83 1.30
CA LEU A 34 4.04 -5.61 2.09
C LEU A 34 3.93 -5.85 3.60
N LEU A 35 3.81 -7.11 4.01
CA LEU A 35 3.76 -7.57 5.39
C LEU A 35 5.18 -7.66 5.98
N LYS A 36 5.28 -7.47 7.29
CA LYS A 36 6.46 -7.79 8.10
C LYS A 36 6.01 -8.63 9.28
N LEU A 37 6.53 -9.85 9.40
CA LEU A 37 6.36 -10.68 10.57
C LEU A 37 7.55 -10.53 11.53
N LYS A 38 7.28 -10.56 12.83
CA LYS A 38 8.28 -10.83 13.86
C LYS A 38 8.31 -12.34 14.18
N PRO A 39 9.37 -12.85 14.86
CA PRO A 39 9.34 -14.18 15.44
C PRO A 39 8.08 -14.40 16.31
N ALA A 40 7.61 -15.64 16.39
CA ALA A 40 6.40 -15.96 17.13
C ALA A 40 6.60 -15.89 18.66
N GLU A 41 5.62 -15.34 19.35
CA GLU A 41 5.47 -15.43 20.80
C GLU A 41 4.18 -16.22 21.08
N HIS A 42 4.29 -17.33 21.82
CA HIS A 42 3.15 -18.24 22.11
C HIS A 42 2.35 -18.69 20.88
N GLY A 43 3.03 -18.90 19.74
CA GLY A 43 2.41 -19.31 18.48
C GLY A 43 1.78 -18.18 17.65
N TYR A 44 1.98 -16.91 18.03
CA TYR A 44 1.50 -15.75 17.27
C TYR A 44 2.65 -14.84 16.83
N HIS A 45 2.68 -14.48 15.56
CA HIS A 45 3.58 -13.47 15.00
C HIS A 45 2.97 -12.08 15.16
N LYS A 46 3.71 -11.16 15.77
CA LYS A 46 3.37 -9.73 15.70
C LYS A 46 3.65 -9.25 14.28
N PHE A 47 2.59 -8.93 13.54
CA PHE A 47 2.68 -8.50 12.14
C PHE A 47 2.53 -6.99 12.01
N SER A 48 3.04 -6.44 10.90
CA SER A 48 2.58 -5.15 10.39
C SER A 48 2.59 -5.10 8.87
N LEU A 49 1.49 -4.62 8.29
CA LEU A 49 1.34 -4.30 6.88
C LEU A 49 1.29 -2.77 6.74
N LYS A 50 2.00 -2.19 5.78
CA LYS A 50 2.11 -0.73 5.59
C LYS A 50 1.92 -0.34 4.13
N VAL A 51 1.05 0.64 3.86
CA VAL A 51 0.72 1.14 2.52
C VAL A 51 0.73 2.66 2.55
N GLU A 52 1.45 3.28 1.61
CA GLU A 52 1.70 4.74 1.55
C GLU A 52 1.55 5.25 0.09
N ALA A 53 0.47 4.85 -0.58
CA ALA A 53 0.24 5.12 -1.99
C ALA A 53 -1.27 5.25 -2.27
N ALA A 54 -1.70 6.43 -2.74
CA ALA A 54 -3.09 6.73 -3.04
C ALA A 54 -3.75 5.63 -3.90
N PRO A 55 -4.98 5.16 -3.56
CA PRO A 55 -5.89 5.71 -2.56
C PRO A 55 -5.72 5.12 -1.14
N TRP A 56 -4.52 4.69 -0.73
CA TRP A 56 -4.27 4.00 0.55
C TRP A 56 -3.09 4.60 1.33
N ALA A 57 -3.34 5.09 2.54
CA ALA A 57 -2.31 5.59 3.46
C ALA A 57 -2.58 5.05 4.87
N PHE A 58 -2.15 3.81 5.15
CA PHE A 58 -2.42 3.15 6.41
C PHE A 58 -1.35 2.13 6.84
N GLN A 59 -1.36 1.83 8.12
CA GLN A 59 -0.63 0.72 8.73
C GLN A 59 -1.62 -0.17 9.50
N ALA A 60 -1.69 -1.45 9.13
CA ALA A 60 -2.32 -2.47 9.95
C ALA A 60 -1.25 -3.13 10.85
N ILE A 61 -1.60 -3.39 12.10
CA ILE A 61 -0.75 -4.06 13.10
C ILE A 61 -1.64 -5.05 13.86
N GLY A 62 -1.11 -6.24 14.18
CA GLY A 62 -1.81 -7.21 15.01
C GLY A 62 -0.94 -8.41 15.32
N GLU A 63 -1.57 -9.49 15.76
CA GLU A 63 -0.95 -10.79 16.01
C GLU A 63 -1.65 -11.86 15.17
N VAL A 64 -0.89 -12.65 14.41
CA VAL A 64 -1.40 -13.69 13.50
C VAL A 64 -0.81 -15.06 13.81
N ARG A 65 -1.62 -16.12 13.69
CA ARG A 65 -1.23 -17.52 13.86
C ARG A 65 -1.66 -18.34 12.63
N ALA A 66 -0.80 -19.26 12.20
CA ALA A 66 -1.08 -20.17 11.08
C ALA A 66 -2.34 -21.02 11.34
N PRO A 67 -3.03 -21.52 10.30
CA PRO A 67 -4.26 -22.30 10.47
C PRO A 67 -4.07 -23.55 11.33
N ASN A 68 -3.00 -24.32 11.06
CA ASN A 68 -2.58 -25.47 11.87
C ASN A 68 -1.82 -25.08 13.16
N GLY A 69 -1.49 -23.79 13.33
CA GLY A 69 -0.79 -23.25 14.49
C GLY A 69 0.74 -23.32 14.49
N ASP A 70 1.38 -23.77 13.41
CA ASP A 70 2.84 -23.79 13.24
C ASP A 70 3.40 -22.37 12.95
N PRO A 71 4.35 -21.85 13.74
CA PRO A 71 4.94 -20.53 13.51
C PRO A 71 5.96 -20.45 12.36
N GLU A 72 6.55 -21.55 11.89
CA GLU A 72 7.56 -21.45 10.82
C GLU A 72 6.93 -21.27 9.43
N LEU A 73 5.74 -21.85 9.21
CA LEU A 73 5.02 -21.77 7.92
C LEU A 73 4.75 -20.34 7.45
N LEU A 74 4.22 -19.47 8.32
CA LEU A 74 3.92 -18.08 7.93
C LEU A 74 5.18 -17.26 7.64
N ILE A 75 6.34 -17.63 8.19
CA ILE A 75 7.62 -16.98 7.86
C ILE A 75 8.16 -17.49 6.53
N ASN A 76 8.09 -18.79 6.27
CA ASN A 76 8.58 -19.38 5.01
C ASN A 76 7.72 -18.93 3.81
N ALA A 77 6.41 -19.10 3.90
CA ALA A 77 5.46 -18.69 2.85
C ALA A 77 5.44 -17.16 2.58
N LEU A 78 5.93 -16.34 3.50
CA LEU A 78 6.16 -14.91 3.28
C LEU A 78 7.31 -14.63 2.29
N PHE A 79 8.31 -15.52 2.23
CA PHE A 79 9.42 -15.44 1.28
C PHE A 79 9.07 -16.09 -0.07
N ASP A 80 8.36 -17.22 -0.04
CA ASP A 80 7.96 -17.96 -1.25
C ASP A 80 6.84 -17.23 -2.04
N GLY A 81 5.93 -16.54 -1.32
CA GLY A 81 4.96 -15.59 -1.88
C GLY A 81 3.50 -15.92 -1.58
N ASP A 82 3.24 -17.07 -0.96
CA ASP A 82 1.92 -17.69 -0.79
C ASP A 82 1.08 -17.08 0.35
N VAL A 83 1.63 -16.08 1.06
CA VAL A 83 0.90 -15.24 2.03
C VAL A 83 0.35 -13.98 1.36
N TYR A 84 -0.93 -13.69 1.57
CA TYR A 84 -1.55 -12.41 1.25
C TYR A 84 -2.50 -11.94 2.35
N ALA A 85 -2.79 -10.63 2.37
CA ALA A 85 -3.72 -10.02 3.32
C ALA A 85 -4.90 -9.42 2.57
N VAL A 86 -6.14 -9.73 2.96
CA VAL A 86 -7.36 -9.11 2.43
C VAL A 86 -7.87 -8.11 3.45
N LEU A 87 -7.89 -6.83 3.06
CA LEU A 87 -8.53 -5.75 3.80
C LEU A 87 -10.03 -5.72 3.49
N ALA A 88 -10.86 -5.62 4.52
CA ALA A 88 -12.26 -5.22 4.42
C ALA A 88 -12.44 -3.75 4.81
N TYR A 89 -13.17 -3.01 3.98
CA TYR A 89 -13.38 -1.57 4.15
C TYR A 89 -14.79 -1.15 3.72
N VAL A 90 -15.29 -0.07 4.31
CA VAL A 90 -16.45 0.69 3.81
C VAL A 90 -15.93 1.78 2.87
N ASP A 91 -16.67 2.06 1.81
CA ASP A 91 -16.29 2.99 0.74
C ASP A 91 -16.40 4.46 1.17
N GLN A 92 -15.48 4.89 2.03
CA GLN A 92 -15.45 6.22 2.63
C GLN A 92 -14.05 6.83 2.49
N THR A 93 -13.98 7.95 1.79
CA THR A 93 -12.73 8.66 1.49
C THR A 93 -12.53 9.91 2.34
N ALA A 94 -11.27 10.26 2.56
CA ALA A 94 -10.84 11.56 3.07
C ALA A 94 -9.80 12.17 2.11
N THR A 95 -9.80 13.49 1.97
CA THR A 95 -8.79 14.21 1.19
C THR A 95 -7.52 14.37 2.01
N GLY A 96 -6.41 13.80 1.54
CA GLY A 96 -5.10 13.99 2.16
C GLY A 96 -4.53 15.38 1.92
N THR A 97 -3.51 15.75 2.70
CA THR A 97 -2.78 17.04 2.57
C THR A 97 -2.06 17.24 1.23
N ASP A 98 -2.00 16.23 0.36
CA ASP A 98 -1.53 16.31 -1.03
C ASP A 98 -2.66 16.44 -2.06
N ASN A 99 -3.88 16.76 -1.60
CA ASN A 99 -5.12 16.90 -2.36
C ASN A 99 -5.60 15.64 -3.11
N LYS A 100 -5.17 14.44 -2.69
CA LYS A 100 -5.68 13.16 -3.22
C LYS A 100 -6.68 12.53 -2.27
N GLU A 101 -7.61 11.75 -2.81
CA GLU A 101 -8.53 10.95 -2.00
C GLU A 101 -7.90 9.64 -1.51
N TYR A 102 -8.18 9.31 -0.26
CA TYR A 102 -7.72 8.10 0.41
C TYR A 102 -8.89 7.38 1.06
N ASN A 103 -9.02 6.07 0.84
CA ASN A 103 -9.96 5.22 1.56
C ASN A 103 -9.49 5.05 3.01
N VAL A 104 -10.31 5.52 3.95
CA VAL A 104 -10.00 5.53 5.38
C VAL A 104 -11.05 4.78 6.22
N GLY A 105 -12.15 4.34 5.60
CA GLY A 105 -13.16 3.45 6.18
C GLY A 105 -12.71 2.00 6.40
N LEU A 106 -11.49 1.79 6.87
CA LEU A 106 -10.90 0.48 7.18
C LEU A 106 -11.58 -0.09 8.43
N PHE A 107 -11.92 -1.38 8.46
CA PHE A 107 -12.51 -1.96 9.68
C PHE A 107 -12.01 -3.36 10.05
N GLU A 108 -11.68 -4.23 9.10
CA GLU A 108 -11.13 -5.55 9.40
C GLU A 108 -10.16 -6.04 8.31
N MET A 109 -9.34 -7.04 8.62
CA MET A 109 -8.38 -7.63 7.69
C MET A 109 -8.10 -9.08 8.07
N MET A 110 -8.13 -9.97 7.07
CA MET A 110 -7.72 -11.36 7.18
C MET A 110 -6.36 -11.57 6.48
N LEU A 111 -5.55 -12.50 6.99
CA LEU A 111 -4.38 -13.02 6.29
C LEU A 111 -4.69 -14.44 5.83
N TYR A 112 -4.29 -14.77 4.60
CA TYR A 112 -4.44 -16.09 3.99
C TYR A 112 -3.06 -16.68 3.67
N PHE A 113 -2.96 -18.00 3.78
CA PHE A 113 -1.82 -18.83 3.39
C PHE A 113 -2.37 -20.02 2.61
N GLU A 114 -1.94 -20.24 1.37
CA GLU A 114 -2.43 -21.35 0.52
C GLU A 114 -3.98 -21.45 0.48
N GLU A 115 -4.66 -20.30 0.39
CA GLU A 115 -6.13 -20.13 0.47
C GLU A 115 -6.78 -20.41 1.84
N GLU A 116 -6.06 -20.97 2.82
CA GLU A 116 -6.52 -21.12 4.21
C GLU A 116 -6.49 -19.78 4.98
N ALA A 117 -7.54 -19.51 5.76
CA ALA A 117 -7.63 -18.32 6.61
C ALA A 117 -6.83 -18.49 7.91
N THR A 118 -6.01 -17.49 8.26
CA THR A 118 -5.23 -17.47 9.51
C THR A 118 -6.07 -16.99 10.71
N SER A 119 -5.58 -17.19 11.93
CA SER A 119 -6.20 -16.61 13.13
C SER A 119 -5.52 -15.29 13.49
N ILE A 120 -6.27 -14.18 13.45
CA ILE A 120 -5.80 -12.83 13.82
C ILE A 120 -6.42 -12.38 15.15
N ARG A 121 -5.61 -11.72 15.98
CA ARG A 121 -6.06 -11.02 17.18
C ARG A 121 -5.34 -9.67 17.33
N ASN A 122 -5.85 -8.82 18.22
CA ASN A 122 -5.27 -7.51 18.53
C ASN A 122 -5.09 -6.58 17.29
N LEU A 123 -5.90 -6.77 16.24
CA LEU A 123 -5.86 -5.98 15.01
C LEU A 123 -6.14 -4.50 15.30
N LYS A 124 -5.27 -3.62 14.80
CA LYS A 124 -5.36 -2.17 14.92
C LYS A 124 -4.92 -1.51 13.61
N PHE A 125 -5.78 -0.65 13.08
CA PHE A 125 -5.43 0.24 11.98
C PHE A 125 -4.90 1.56 12.51
N LYS A 126 -4.00 2.17 11.74
CA LYS A 126 -3.54 3.55 11.90
C LYS A 126 -3.52 4.18 10.52
N LEU A 127 -4.13 5.34 10.36
CA LEU A 127 -3.94 6.14 9.15
C LEU A 127 -2.54 6.75 9.14
N LEU A 128 -2.00 6.99 7.96
CA LEU A 128 -0.67 7.57 7.73
C LEU A 128 -0.79 8.87 6.93
N PRO A 129 0.19 9.79 7.04
CA PRO A 129 0.28 10.92 6.13
C PRO A 129 0.25 10.47 4.66
N PRO A 130 -0.47 11.18 3.77
CA PRO A 130 -1.04 12.51 3.98
C PRO A 130 -2.49 12.53 4.51
N ALA A 131 -3.12 11.38 4.80
CA ALA A 131 -4.56 11.29 5.12
C ALA A 131 -4.80 10.73 6.54
N ASN A 132 -4.34 11.46 7.56
CA ASN A 132 -4.38 11.01 8.96
C ASN A 132 -4.89 12.07 9.95
N ASP A 133 -5.58 13.11 9.46
CA ASP A 133 -6.15 14.21 10.23
C ASP A 133 -7.38 13.79 11.03
N ASP A 134 -7.87 14.66 11.92
CA ASP A 134 -8.98 14.32 12.83
C ASP A 134 -10.28 13.92 12.10
N TRP A 135 -10.51 14.46 10.89
CA TRP A 135 -11.63 14.05 10.02
C TRP A 135 -11.46 12.61 9.53
N ALA A 136 -10.30 12.26 8.97
CA ALA A 136 -10.01 10.89 8.55
C ALA A 136 -10.00 9.91 9.74
N GLN A 137 -9.48 10.30 10.90
CA GLN A 137 -9.57 9.50 12.14
C GLN A 137 -11.01 9.34 12.63
N GLY A 138 -11.91 10.29 12.35
CA GLY A 138 -13.35 10.18 12.59
C GLY A 138 -13.95 9.06 11.75
N ILE A 139 -13.79 9.14 10.43
CA ILE A 139 -14.28 8.12 9.49
C ILE A 139 -13.74 6.72 9.83
N LEU A 140 -12.47 6.60 10.23
CA LEU A 140 -11.90 5.31 10.66
C LEU A 140 -12.61 4.74 11.90
N LYS A 141 -12.97 5.57 12.89
CA LYS A 141 -13.71 5.13 14.09
C LYS A 141 -15.14 4.72 13.75
N ASP A 142 -15.80 5.47 12.87
CA ASP A 142 -17.16 5.17 12.42
C ASP A 142 -17.18 3.87 11.61
N ALA A 143 -16.19 3.63 10.75
CA ALA A 143 -16.03 2.40 9.99
C ALA A 143 -15.70 1.20 10.88
N LEU A 144 -14.80 1.33 11.87
CA LEU A 144 -14.52 0.29 12.87
C LEU A 144 -15.78 -0.09 13.67
N SER A 145 -16.55 0.92 14.10
CA SER A 145 -17.82 0.71 14.80
C SER A 145 -18.85 0.02 13.91
N SER A 146 -19.03 0.51 12.67
CA SER A 146 -19.94 -0.04 11.66
C SER A 146 -19.59 -1.48 11.26
N GLY A 147 -18.28 -1.75 11.12
CA GLY A 147 -17.75 -3.07 10.77
C GLY A 147 -18.08 -4.13 11.82
N SER A 148 -18.01 -3.77 13.11
CA SER A 148 -18.38 -4.69 14.20
C SER A 148 -19.85 -5.13 14.18
N LEU A 149 -20.73 -4.42 13.46
CA LEU A 149 -22.14 -4.76 13.28
C LEU A 149 -22.38 -5.73 12.11
N LEU A 150 -21.38 -6.01 11.26
CA LEU A 150 -21.52 -6.91 10.10
C LEU A 150 -21.45 -8.40 10.47
N GLY A 151 -21.00 -8.73 11.69
CA GLY A 151 -20.73 -10.11 12.09
C GLY A 151 -19.47 -10.68 11.44
N ASP A 152 -19.42 -12.00 11.29
CA ASP A 152 -18.35 -12.65 10.51
C ASP A 152 -18.52 -12.35 9.01
N ILE A 153 -17.46 -11.85 8.39
CA ILE A 153 -17.40 -11.51 6.97
C ILE A 153 -16.47 -12.42 6.16
N TRP A 154 -15.69 -13.29 6.81
CA TRP A 154 -14.59 -14.03 6.19
C TRP A 154 -14.98 -15.41 5.68
N HIS A 155 -16.21 -15.84 5.99
CA HIS A 155 -16.78 -17.12 5.56
C HIS A 155 -18.25 -16.95 5.10
N GLY A 156 -18.58 -17.42 3.91
CA GLY A 156 -19.93 -17.46 3.34
C GLY A 156 -20.28 -16.25 2.47
N LYS A 157 -20.95 -15.24 3.05
CA LYS A 157 -21.69 -14.20 2.29
C LYS A 157 -20.83 -13.41 1.31
N TYR A 158 -19.53 -13.24 1.60
CA TYR A 158 -18.64 -12.37 0.84
C TYR A 158 -17.51 -13.11 0.12
N ASP A 159 -17.47 -14.45 0.16
CA ASP A 159 -16.37 -15.27 -0.39
C ASP A 159 -16.05 -14.91 -1.85
N ASN A 160 -17.06 -14.82 -2.71
CA ASN A 160 -16.90 -14.40 -4.11
C ASN A 160 -16.24 -13.02 -4.29
N ALA A 161 -16.44 -12.09 -3.34
CA ALA A 161 -15.81 -10.77 -3.36
C ALA A 161 -14.38 -10.82 -2.81
N ILE A 162 -14.13 -11.66 -1.80
CA ILE A 162 -12.80 -11.95 -1.25
C ILE A 162 -11.92 -12.62 -2.31
N THR A 163 -12.37 -13.70 -2.96
CA THR A 163 -11.67 -14.38 -4.06
C THR A 163 -11.39 -13.44 -5.23
N LYS A 164 -12.34 -12.58 -5.59
CA LYS A 164 -12.14 -11.57 -6.65
C LYS A 164 -11.08 -10.52 -6.27
N ALA A 165 -10.96 -10.19 -4.99
CA ALA A 165 -9.90 -9.30 -4.50
C ALA A 165 -8.54 -10.02 -4.42
N SER A 166 -8.49 -11.26 -3.92
CA SER A 166 -7.26 -12.04 -3.75
C SER A 166 -6.63 -12.48 -5.07
N ALA A 167 -7.42 -12.66 -6.14
CA ALA A 167 -6.92 -12.96 -7.47
C ALA A 167 -5.99 -11.87 -8.07
N ASN A 168 -5.95 -10.66 -7.50
CA ASN A 168 -5.12 -9.57 -8.00
C ASN A 168 -4.57 -8.68 -6.86
N PRO A 169 -3.69 -9.21 -5.97
CA PRO A 169 -3.23 -8.49 -4.80
C PRO A 169 -2.38 -7.28 -5.20
N MET A 170 -2.46 -6.19 -4.44
CA MET A 170 -1.56 -5.04 -4.59
C MET A 170 -0.20 -5.36 -3.97
N ASP A 171 0.86 -5.15 -4.76
CA ASP A 171 2.24 -5.39 -4.35
C ASP A 171 3.05 -4.06 -4.38
N LYS A 172 4.34 -4.16 -4.05
CA LYS A 172 5.26 -3.02 -4.06
C LYS A 172 5.42 -2.38 -5.45
N GLN A 173 5.29 -3.13 -6.54
CA GLN A 173 5.41 -2.61 -7.91
C GLN A 173 4.12 -1.90 -8.34
N LYS A 174 2.93 -2.50 -8.16
CA LYS A 174 1.63 -1.86 -8.40
C LYS A 174 1.53 -0.53 -7.66
N LEU A 175 1.77 -0.51 -6.35
CA LEU A 175 1.70 0.71 -5.53
C LEU A 175 2.69 1.80 -5.99
N LYS A 176 3.95 1.43 -6.33
CA LYS A 176 4.92 2.37 -6.91
C LYS A 176 4.49 2.91 -8.28
N SER A 177 3.85 2.09 -9.12
CA SER A 177 3.35 2.55 -10.42
C SER A 177 2.15 3.50 -10.28
N MET A 178 1.28 3.28 -9.27
CA MET A 178 0.18 4.18 -8.93
C MET A 178 0.71 5.52 -8.39
N GLN A 179 1.72 5.51 -7.52
CA GLN A 179 2.44 6.72 -7.08
C GLN A 179 3.05 7.49 -8.27
N LYS A 180 3.71 6.79 -9.21
CA LYS A 180 4.31 7.45 -10.39
C LYS A 180 3.25 8.09 -11.29
N LYS A 181 2.17 7.37 -11.62
CA LYS A 181 1.05 7.91 -12.42
C LYS A 181 0.39 9.11 -11.74
N SER A 182 0.22 9.09 -10.42
CA SER A 182 -0.37 10.22 -9.69
C SER A 182 0.55 11.45 -9.58
N LYS A 183 1.84 11.32 -9.91
CA LYS A 183 2.77 12.44 -10.09
C LYS A 183 2.78 12.95 -11.52
N SER A 184 2.96 12.06 -12.51
CA SER A 184 3.02 12.46 -13.93
C SER A 184 1.76 13.20 -14.36
N ASN A 185 0.57 12.74 -13.93
CA ASN A 185 -0.68 13.41 -14.27
C ASN A 185 -0.80 14.80 -13.63
N ALA A 186 -0.24 15.01 -12.43
CA ALA A 186 -0.25 16.32 -11.77
C ALA A 186 0.73 17.30 -12.44
N GLU A 187 1.93 16.81 -12.79
CA GLU A 187 2.94 17.56 -13.55
C GLU A 187 2.41 17.95 -14.94
N GLU A 188 1.72 17.04 -15.63
CA GLU A 188 1.08 17.30 -16.94
C GLU A 188 -0.05 18.34 -16.83
N THR A 189 -0.89 18.29 -15.80
CA THR A 189 -1.92 19.34 -15.58
C THR A 189 -1.32 20.71 -15.26
N MET A 190 -0.19 20.78 -14.55
CA MET A 190 0.48 22.06 -14.26
C MET A 190 1.20 22.63 -15.48
N GLY A 191 1.86 21.79 -16.29
CA GLY A 191 2.50 22.21 -17.54
C GLY A 191 1.49 22.71 -18.60
N ALA A 192 0.29 22.13 -18.61
CA ALA A 192 -0.76 22.54 -19.55
C ALA A 192 -1.21 24.01 -19.37
N ASP A 193 -1.37 24.49 -18.13
CA ASP A 193 -1.84 25.85 -17.88
C ASP A 193 -0.76 26.91 -18.15
N ASP A 194 0.50 26.64 -17.85
CA ASP A 194 1.59 27.59 -18.16
C ASP A 194 1.82 27.70 -19.68
N SER A 195 1.61 26.60 -20.43
CA SER A 195 1.59 26.60 -21.90
C SER A 195 0.44 27.44 -22.49
N ARG A 196 -0.67 27.60 -21.75
CA ARG A 196 -1.80 28.47 -22.14
C ARG A 196 -1.55 29.93 -21.77
N ARG A 197 -1.02 30.20 -20.57
CA ARG A 197 -0.68 31.56 -20.11
C ARG A 197 0.40 32.20 -20.99
N SER A 198 1.46 31.46 -21.31
CA SER A 198 2.49 31.91 -22.25
C SER A 198 1.93 32.18 -23.65
N ARG A 199 1.03 31.33 -24.19
CA ARG A 199 0.36 31.58 -25.49
C ARG A 199 -0.63 32.74 -25.49
N MET A 200 -1.24 33.08 -24.36
CA MET A 200 -2.07 34.29 -24.26
C MET A 200 -1.21 35.55 -24.16
N LYS A 201 -0.07 35.49 -23.46
CA LYS A 201 0.84 36.63 -23.38
C LYS A 201 1.58 36.91 -24.71
N ALA A 202 2.06 35.86 -25.38
CA ALA A 202 2.62 35.94 -26.74
C ALA A 202 1.59 36.26 -27.86
N LYS A 203 0.43 36.81 -27.49
CA LYS A 203 -0.58 37.40 -28.37
C LYS A 203 -1.00 38.82 -27.96
N ALA A 204 -0.30 39.41 -26.99
CA ALA A 204 -0.51 40.78 -26.50
C ALA A 204 0.73 41.68 -26.69
N ASP A 205 1.87 41.11 -27.11
CA ASP A 205 3.18 41.76 -27.24
C ASP A 205 3.68 41.76 -28.72
N ASP A 206 2.77 41.76 -29.71
CA ASP A 206 3.05 41.58 -31.16
C ASP A 206 2.42 42.70 -32.03
N ASP A 207 2.40 43.93 -31.52
CA ASP A 207 1.70 45.10 -32.14
C ASP A 207 2.37 46.47 -31.84
N GLU A 208 3.62 46.51 -31.36
CA GLU A 208 4.44 47.74 -31.24
C GLU A 208 5.91 47.52 -31.68
N ASP A 209 6.55 48.60 -32.16
CA ASP A 209 7.67 48.57 -33.09
C ASP A 209 9.10 48.76 -32.51
N GLU A 210 10.09 48.38 -33.33
CA GLU A 210 11.51 48.80 -33.37
C GLU A 210 12.45 48.84 -32.13
N ALA A 211 13.49 47.99 -32.21
CA ALA A 211 14.93 48.34 -32.10
C ALA A 211 15.64 48.50 -30.70
N PRO A 212 17.00 48.37 -30.63
CA PRO A 212 17.68 47.92 -29.39
C PRO A 212 18.88 48.77 -28.85
N VAL A 213 19.08 48.85 -27.52
CA VAL A 213 20.28 49.51 -26.90
C VAL A 213 20.91 48.80 -25.68
N VAL A 214 22.09 48.20 -25.94
CA VAL A 214 23.36 48.12 -25.15
C VAL A 214 23.41 48.31 -23.59
N LYS A 215 23.66 47.19 -22.89
CA LYS A 215 24.65 46.91 -21.79
C LYS A 215 25.20 48.05 -20.86
N LYS A 216 25.19 47.82 -19.53
CA LYS A 216 26.34 48.11 -18.61
C LYS A 216 26.32 47.34 -17.26
N LYS A 217 27.47 47.31 -16.54
CA LYS A 217 27.78 46.56 -15.27
C LYS A 217 27.60 47.48 -14.02
N LYS A 218 27.49 47.06 -12.75
CA LYS A 218 28.20 46.07 -11.87
C LYS A 218 27.25 45.56 -10.74
N LYS A 219 27.33 44.32 -10.20
CA LYS A 219 28.26 43.75 -9.17
C LYS A 219 28.28 44.56 -7.85
N LYS A 220 27.93 44.02 -6.65
CA LYS A 220 28.60 42.98 -5.80
C LYS A 220 27.69 42.68 -4.55
N LYS A 221 27.83 41.68 -3.66
CA LYS A 221 28.74 40.50 -3.45
C LYS A 221 28.14 39.54 -2.36
N SER A 222 28.43 38.23 -2.45
CA SER A 222 28.54 37.22 -1.33
C SER A 222 27.29 36.88 -0.49
N TYR A 223 27.22 35.71 0.15
CA TYR A 223 28.27 34.70 0.45
C TYR A 223 27.88 33.27 -0.01
N ASP A 224 28.88 32.48 -0.38
CA ASP A 224 28.84 31.06 -0.82
C ASP A 224 29.90 30.30 -0.03
N GLU A 225 29.67 29.01 0.23
CA GLU A 225 30.63 27.89 0.53
C GLU A 225 29.76 26.74 1.12
N ASP A 226 29.61 25.55 0.51
CA ASP A 226 30.60 24.47 0.24
C ASP A 226 30.94 23.65 1.53
N GLU A 227 31.48 22.42 1.60
CA GLU A 227 32.03 21.33 0.73
C GLU A 227 31.78 20.01 1.56
N ASP A 228 31.70 18.74 1.12
CA ASP A 228 31.63 18.01 -0.16
C ASP A 228 30.97 16.60 0.11
N ASP A 229 30.99 15.65 -0.83
CA ASP A 229 30.59 14.23 -0.67
C ASP A 229 31.74 13.30 -0.14
N ASP A 230 31.46 12.01 0.08
CA ASP A 230 32.40 10.85 0.23
C ASP A 230 33.60 10.88 1.23
N ASP A 231 33.58 10.03 2.28
CA ASP A 231 34.79 9.29 2.74
C ASP A 231 34.48 7.95 3.48
N VAL A 232 35.30 6.93 3.27
CA VAL A 232 35.09 5.49 3.52
C VAL A 232 36.46 4.76 3.60
N PRO A 233 36.66 3.57 4.24
CA PRO A 233 36.13 2.94 5.46
C PRO A 233 37.26 2.63 6.48
N LYS A 234 36.99 1.83 7.54
CA LYS A 234 37.95 0.82 8.07
C LYS A 234 37.35 -0.20 9.08
N LYS A 235 37.13 -1.45 8.64
CA LYS A 235 37.29 -2.66 9.49
C LYS A 235 37.81 -3.84 8.64
N LYS A 236 39.06 -4.26 8.88
CA LYS A 236 39.71 -5.39 8.19
C LYS A 236 39.31 -6.73 8.84
N LYS A 237 39.00 -7.77 8.05
CA LYS A 237 39.68 -9.09 8.17
C LYS A 237 39.32 -10.13 7.09
N LYS A 238 40.38 -10.79 6.61
CA LYS A 238 40.50 -12.18 6.10
C LYS A 238 39.93 -12.58 4.70
N LYS A 239 40.92 -13.02 3.90
CA LYS A 239 41.03 -14.31 3.15
C LYS A 239 40.78 -14.33 1.63
N LYS A 240 41.92 -14.22 0.94
CA LYS A 240 42.52 -15.24 0.04
C LYS A 240 41.76 -15.58 -1.26
N LYS A 241 42.34 -15.18 -2.40
CA LYS A 241 42.09 -15.73 -3.75
C LYS A 241 42.02 -17.27 -3.72
N LYS A 242 41.07 -17.86 -4.46
CA LYS A 242 41.27 -19.13 -5.18
C LYS A 242 41.07 -18.86 -6.68
N SER A 243 41.43 -19.84 -7.51
CA SER A 243 41.48 -19.80 -8.97
C SER A 243 40.14 -19.52 -9.64
N VAL A 244 40.23 -18.95 -10.85
CA VAL A 244 39.23 -19.16 -11.90
C VAL A 244 39.39 -20.61 -12.37
N GLU A 245 38.30 -21.36 -12.34
CA GLU A 245 38.05 -22.52 -13.20
C GLU A 245 36.74 -22.21 -13.91
N GLU A 246 36.68 -22.37 -15.23
CA GLU A 246 35.50 -22.02 -16.03
C GLU A 246 34.44 -23.12 -15.85
N ASP A 247 33.28 -22.74 -15.31
CA ASP A 247 32.31 -23.71 -14.80
C ASP A 247 31.42 -24.23 -15.95
N GLU A 248 31.75 -25.39 -16.50
CA GLU A 248 31.07 -26.04 -17.64
C GLU A 248 29.53 -26.11 -17.53
N CYS A 249 28.97 -26.01 -16.32
CA CYS A 249 27.53 -25.99 -16.10
C CYS A 249 26.82 -24.68 -16.52
N ASP A 250 27.54 -23.61 -16.87
CA ASP A 250 26.96 -22.32 -17.24
C ASP A 250 27.01 -21.97 -18.74
N ASP A 251 27.44 -22.91 -19.60
CA ASP A 251 27.39 -22.80 -21.07
C ASP A 251 26.01 -22.27 -21.56
N PRO A 252 25.95 -21.22 -22.40
CA PRO A 252 24.70 -20.58 -22.81
C PRO A 252 23.77 -21.46 -23.66
N SER A 253 24.25 -22.58 -24.22
CA SER A 253 23.46 -23.53 -25.03
C SER A 253 22.61 -24.51 -24.20
N LEU A 254 22.97 -24.75 -22.93
CA LEU A 254 22.26 -25.71 -22.06
C LEU A 254 20.91 -25.19 -21.58
N SER A 255 19.87 -26.03 -21.63
CA SER A 255 18.55 -25.66 -21.11
C SER A 255 18.56 -25.53 -19.58
N VAL A 256 17.60 -24.78 -19.04
CA VAL A 256 17.42 -24.59 -17.58
C VAL A 256 17.34 -25.91 -16.81
N LYS A 257 16.78 -26.96 -17.43
CA LYS A 257 16.63 -28.31 -16.84
C LYS A 257 17.96 -29.08 -16.80
N GLU A 258 18.82 -28.86 -17.79
CA GLU A 258 20.15 -29.46 -17.86
C GLU A 258 21.14 -28.73 -16.93
N LYS A 259 21.12 -27.40 -16.90
CA LYS A 259 21.89 -26.61 -15.91
C LYS A 259 21.56 -27.01 -14.48
N ARG A 260 20.28 -27.25 -14.17
CA ARG A 260 19.84 -27.75 -12.85
C ARG A 260 20.30 -29.18 -12.55
N ARG A 261 20.49 -30.05 -13.57
CA ARG A 261 21.11 -31.38 -13.38
C ARG A 261 22.62 -31.30 -13.20
N CYS A 262 23.32 -30.54 -14.05
CA CYS A 262 24.77 -30.34 -13.97
C CYS A 262 25.19 -29.83 -12.58
N ARG A 263 24.48 -28.83 -12.06
CA ARG A 263 24.70 -28.26 -10.72
C ARG A 263 24.34 -29.20 -9.55
N MET A 264 23.61 -30.30 -9.77
CA MET A 264 23.35 -31.31 -8.74
C MET A 264 24.31 -32.50 -8.80
N ASN A 265 24.84 -32.85 -9.98
CA ASN A 265 25.87 -33.90 -10.12
C ASN A 265 27.29 -33.43 -9.74
N LYS A 266 27.47 -32.14 -9.42
CA LYS A 266 28.76 -31.52 -9.04
C LYS A 266 28.86 -31.27 -7.51
N ARG A 267 28.10 -32.04 -6.71
CA ARG A 267 28.04 -32.04 -5.24
C ARG A 267 28.36 -33.43 -4.68
#